data_AF-A0AAV3NTZ3-F1
#
_entry.id   AF-A0AAV3NTZ3-F1
#
_cell.length_a   1.000
_cell.length_b   1.000
_cell.length_c   1.000
_cell.angle_alpha   90.00
_cell.angle_beta   90.00
_cell.angle_gamma   90.00
#
_symmetry.space_group_name_H-M   'P 1'
#
loop_
_entity.id
_entity.type
_entity.pdbx_description
1 polymer ?
#
loop_
_entity_poly.entity_id
_entity_poly.type
_entity_poly.pdbx_seq_one_letter_code
_entity_poly.pdbx_strand_id
1 'polypeptide(L)'
;MCSRGSTIYIQQDNDRPHIKTLDEKFLEATKTDGFDIRLTCQPPNNLELNVLDLGYFRAIQSLQYQEAPRNIDELVKAVEKS
;
A
#
# COMPACT_ATOMS: atom_id res chain seq x y z
N MET A 1 -12.81 1.73 10.98
CA MET A 1 -13.94 2.40 10.30
C MET A 1 -13.61 3.89 10.22
N CYS A 2 -13.24 4.39 9.04
CA CYS A 2 -13.00 5.82 8.85
C CYS A 2 -14.36 6.55 8.82
N SER A 3 -14.52 7.56 9.66
CA SER A 3 -15.71 8.41 9.72
C SER A 3 -15.86 9.22 8.42
N ARG A 4 -17.10 9.40 7.93
CA ARG A 4 -17.41 10.31 6.82
C ARG A 4 -17.04 11.73 7.26
N GLY A 5 -15.88 12.22 6.80
CA GLY A 5 -15.38 13.57 7.11
C GLY A 5 -13.87 13.70 7.32
N SER A 6 -13.13 12.59 7.42
CA SER A 6 -11.66 12.64 7.53
C SER A 6 -10.99 12.43 6.17
N THR A 7 -9.98 13.26 5.88
CA THR A 7 -9.10 13.07 4.72
C THR A 7 -8.31 11.77 4.87
N ILE A 8 -8.35 10.93 3.83
CA ILE A 8 -7.58 9.70 3.72
C ILE A 8 -6.31 10.03 2.93
N TYR A 9 -5.15 9.75 3.52
CA TYR A 9 -3.87 9.88 2.82
C TYR A 9 -3.37 8.51 2.38
N ILE A 10 -3.08 8.36 1.10
CA ILE A 10 -2.45 7.16 0.53
C ILE A 10 -1.01 7.53 0.19
N GLN A 11 -0.07 6.92 0.90
CA GLN A 11 1.36 7.06 0.63
C GLN A 11 1.79 6.06 -0.44
N GLN A 12 2.52 6.53 -1.46
CA GLN A 12 3.12 5.72 -2.53
C GLN A 12 4.63 6.01 -2.57
N ASP A 13 5.42 5.04 -3.07
CA ASP A 13 6.83 5.29 -3.39
C ASP A 13 6.97 6.22 -4.62
N ASN A 14 8.21 6.58 -4.95
CA ASN A 14 8.51 7.49 -6.07
C ASN A 14 8.74 6.77 -7.41
N ASP A 15 8.54 5.45 -7.47
CA ASP A 15 8.85 4.66 -8.65
C ASP A 15 7.77 4.83 -9.73
N ARG A 16 8.17 4.63 -10.99
CA ARG A 16 7.21 4.65 -12.11
C ARG A 16 6.64 3.24 -12.24
N PRO A 17 5.32 3.06 -12.47
CA PRO A 17 4.42 4.01 -13.12
C PRO A 17 3.34 4.61 -12.20
N HIS A 18 3.64 4.97 -10.95
CA HIS A 18 2.61 5.46 -10.02
C HIS A 18 1.88 6.73 -10.51
N ILE A 19 0.63 6.86 -10.05
CA ILE A 19 -0.26 7.98 -10.37
C ILE A 19 0.32 9.25 -9.74
N LYS A 20 0.34 10.35 -10.49
CA LYS A 20 0.80 11.63 -9.94
C LYS A 20 -0.11 12.05 -8.78
N THR A 21 0.46 12.65 -7.74
CA THR A 21 -0.30 13.04 -6.53
C THR A 21 -1.46 13.99 -6.80
N LEU A 22 -1.40 14.75 -7.90
CA LEU A 22 -2.41 15.70 -8.36
C LEU A 22 -3.08 15.28 -9.68
N ASP A 23 -3.14 13.97 -9.96
CA ASP A 23 -3.85 13.48 -11.15
C ASP A 23 -5.34 13.86 -11.12
N GLU A 24 -5.80 14.59 -12.13
CA GLU A 24 -7.15 15.15 -12.17
C GLU A 24 -8.22 14.06 -12.21
N LYS A 25 -7.99 12.97 -12.94
CA LYS A 25 -8.95 11.85 -13.03
C LYS A 25 -9.06 11.13 -11.70
N PHE A 26 -7.94 10.93 -11.01
CA PHE A 26 -7.94 10.36 -9.66
C PHE A 26 -8.72 11.25 -8.68
N LEU A 27 -8.46 12.55 -8.66
CA LEU A 27 -9.13 13.50 -7.77
C LEU A 27 -10.64 13.64 -8.07
N GLU A 28 -11.06 13.51 -9.32
CA GLU A 28 -12.48 13.51 -9.69
C GLU A 28 -13.17 12.21 -9.24
N ALA A 29 -12.52 11.06 -9.45
CA ALA A 29 -13.05 9.77 -9.03
C ALA A 29 -13.23 9.72 -7.50
N THR A 30 -12.29 10.22 -6.72
CA THR A 30 -12.33 10.14 -5.25
C THR A 30 -13.47 10.99 -4.66
N LYS A 31 -13.82 12.10 -5.31
CA LYS A 31 -14.94 12.96 -4.93
C LYS A 31 -16.32 12.33 -5.20
N THR A 32 -16.41 11.40 -6.16
CA THR A 32 -17.68 10.81 -6.58
C THR A 32 -18.36 10.05 -5.44
N ASP A 33 -17.57 9.41 -4.57
CA ASP A 33 -18.07 8.61 -3.45
C ASP A 33 -18.11 9.38 -2.11
N GLY A 34 -17.82 10.69 -2.14
CA GLY A 34 -17.79 11.54 -0.95
C GLY A 34 -16.58 11.34 -0.03
N PHE A 35 -15.50 10.72 -0.53
CA PHE A 35 -14.24 10.61 0.19
C PHE A 35 -13.28 11.75 -0.20
N ASP A 36 -12.55 12.31 0.78
CA ASP A 36 -11.40 13.18 0.51
C ASP A 36 -10.14 12.31 0.55
N ILE A 37 -9.73 11.77 -0.61
CA ILE A 37 -8.52 10.93 -0.73
C ILE A 37 -7.42 11.73 -1.40
N ARG A 38 -6.24 11.76 -0.76
CA ARG A 38 -5.05 12.46 -1.25
C ARG A 38 -3.88 11.50 -1.35
N LEU A 39 -3.21 11.54 -2.49
CA LEU A 39 -1.98 10.80 -2.72
C LEU A 39 -0.78 11.61 -2.21
N THR A 40 0.14 10.95 -1.54
CA THR A 40 1.42 11.52 -1.12
C THR A 40 2.56 10.60 -1.56
N CYS A 41 3.66 11.18 -2.02
CA CYS A 41 4.86 10.42 -2.33
C CYS A 41 5.79 10.37 -1.11
N GLN A 42 6.58 9.31 -1.01
CA GLN A 42 7.64 9.24 0.00
C GLN A 42 8.70 10.33 -0.21
N PRO A 43 9.36 10.81 0.86
CA PRO A 43 10.53 11.65 0.71
C PRO A 43 11.64 10.95 -0.09
N PRO A 44 12.34 11.63 -1.02
CA PRO A 44 13.46 11.03 -1.76
C PRO A 44 14.57 10.58 -0.81
N ASN A 45 15.21 9.45 -1.10
CA ASN A 45 16.34 8.86 -0.35
C ASN A 45 16.03 8.35 1.07
N ASN A 46 14.79 8.02 1.41
CA ASN A 46 14.50 7.33 2.66
C ASN A 46 14.02 5.90 2.42
N LEU A 47 14.98 4.98 2.30
CA LEU A 47 14.79 3.53 2.15
C LEU A 47 14.03 2.86 3.31
N GLU A 48 13.66 3.62 4.35
CA GLU A 48 13.08 3.09 5.59
C GLU A 48 11.80 3.83 6.04
N LEU A 49 10.94 4.32 5.14
CA LEU A 49 9.65 4.94 5.54
C LEU A 49 8.39 4.33 4.94
N ASN A 50 8.49 3.22 4.19
CA ASN A 50 7.29 2.50 3.81
C ASN A 50 6.90 1.51 4.90
N VAL A 51 5.73 1.70 5.51
CA VAL A 51 5.18 0.73 6.45
C VAL A 51 4.99 -0.65 5.80
N LEU A 52 4.75 -0.67 4.48
CA LEU A 52 4.66 -1.91 3.70
C LEU A 52 6.01 -2.62 3.63
N ASP A 53 7.10 -1.90 3.34
CA ASP A 53 8.45 -2.49 3.24
C ASP A 53 9.03 -2.88 4.60
N LEU A 54 8.77 -2.09 5.64
CA LEU A 54 9.30 -2.33 6.99
C LEU A 54 8.52 -3.36 7.79
N GLY A 55 7.20 -3.40 7.64
CA GLY A 55 6.34 -4.29 8.40
C GLY A 55 5.84 -5.46 7.57
N TYR A 56 5.03 -5.14 6.57
CA TYR A 56 4.20 -6.13 5.90
C TYR A 56 5.02 -7.11 5.04
N PHE A 57 5.90 -6.61 4.19
CA PHE A 57 6.75 -7.47 3.36
C PHE A 57 7.78 -8.24 4.18
N ARG A 58 8.27 -7.67 5.30
CA ARG A 58 9.10 -8.43 6.26
C ARG A 58 8.33 -9.57 6.91
N ALA A 59 7.07 -9.36 7.27
CA ALA A 59 6.21 -10.41 7.81
C ALA A 59 5.95 -11.51 6.77
N ILE A 60 5.65 -11.15 5.51
CA ILE A 60 5.50 -12.12 4.41
C ILE A 60 6.80 -12.89 4.19
N GLN A 61 7.96 -12.23 4.22
CA GLN A 61 9.24 -12.89 4.09
C GLN A 61 9.50 -13.86 5.26
N SER A 62 9.17 -13.47 6.48
CA SER A 62 9.25 -14.37 7.65
C SER A 62 8.33 -15.58 7.49
N LEU A 63 7.09 -15.38 7.00
CA LEU A 63 6.16 -16.47 6.70
C LEU A 63 6.69 -17.40 5.62
N GLN A 64 7.33 -16.87 4.57
CA GLN A 64 7.99 -17.69 3.55
C GLN A 64 9.09 -18.57 4.15
N TYR A 65 9.90 -18.04 5.07
CA TYR A 65 10.93 -18.82 5.75
C TYR A 65 10.36 -19.89 6.69
N GLN A 66 9.22 -19.62 7.33
CA GLN A 66 8.59 -20.55 8.28
C GLN A 66 7.82 -21.67 7.58
N GLU A 67 7.02 -21.34 6.56
CA GLU A 67 6.11 -22.28 5.89
C GLU A 67 6.75 -22.96 4.66
N ALA A 68 7.86 -22.42 4.15
CA ALA A 68 8.59 -22.92 2.98
C ALA A 68 7.68 -23.28 1.77
N PRO A 69 6.80 -22.36 1.32
CA PRO A 69 5.89 -22.63 0.21
C PRO A 69 6.67 -22.89 -1.09
N ARG A 70 6.19 -23.83 -1.89
CA ARG A 70 6.85 -24.25 -3.15
C ARG A 70 6.34 -23.50 -4.37
N ASN A 71 5.25 -22.76 -4.24
CA ASN A 71 4.62 -22.01 -5.32
C ASN A 71 3.83 -20.81 -4.75
N ILE A 72 3.33 -19.97 -5.66
CA ILE A 72 2.61 -18.74 -5.31
C ILE A 72 1.30 -19.07 -4.59
N ASP A 73 0.57 -20.10 -5.01
CA ASP A 73 -0.71 -20.46 -4.39
C ASP A 73 -0.55 -20.90 -2.93
N GLU A 74 0.52 -21.65 -2.62
CA GLU A 74 0.89 -22.04 -1.27
C GLU A 74 1.27 -20.81 -0.42
N LEU A 75 2.02 -19.88 -1.00
CA LEU A 75 2.36 -18.61 -0.33
C LEU A 75 1.10 -17.78 -0.03
N VAL A 76 0.21 -17.61 -1.00
CA VAL A 76 -1.05 -16.87 -0.80
C VAL A 76 -1.88 -17.51 0.31
N LYS A 77 -2.04 -18.84 0.28
CA LYS A 77 -2.75 -19.57 1.34
C LYS A 77 -2.10 -19.42 2.71
N ALA A 78 -0.77 -19.31 2.79
CA ALA A 78 -0.06 -19.08 4.05
C ALA A 78 -0.32 -17.67 4.58
N VAL A 79 -0.29 -16.65 3.71
CA VAL A 79 -0.59 -15.25 4.07
C VAL A 79 -2.07 -15.06 4.46
N GLU A 80 -3.00 -15.72 3.78
CA GLU A 80 -4.44 -15.64 4.13
C GLU A 80 -4.77 -16.27 5.49
N LYS A 81 -3.93 -17.19 5.98
CA LYS A 81 -4.11 -17.89 7.25
C LYS A 81 -3.41 -17.20 8.44
N SER A 82 -2.49 -16.27 8.18
CA SER A 82 -1.67 -15.61 9.20
C SER A 82 -2.39 -14.55 10.01
#